data_AF-A0A552V0G2-F1
#
_entry.id   AF-A0A552V0G2-F1
#
_cell.length_a   1.000
_cell.length_b   1.000
_cell.length_c   1.000
_cell.angle_alpha   90.00
_cell.angle_beta   90.00
_cell.angle_gamma   90.00
#
_symmetry.space_group_name_H-M   'P 1'
#
loop_
_entity.id
_entity.type
_entity.pdbx_description
1 polymer ?
#
loop_
_entity_poly.entity_id
_entity_poly.type
_entity_poly.pdbx_seq_one_letter_code
_entity_poly.pdbx_strand_id
1 'polypeptide(L)'
;MLTWIRKHKRILLYGSSLALLLFLLRWLEFRFLVLSHAIDIYVGAIALMFTALGIWLTLKLTRPKTHTVIVEKEVYLPAETSSEINQSEIEKLALSRRELEVLNLMAQGMSNKEIADGLFVSLNTVKTHSSNIFEKLDVKRRTQAVEKSKRLGIIV
;
A
#
# COMPACT_ATOMS: atom_id res chain seq x y z
N MET A 1 66.67 -34.45 27.36
CA MET A 1 65.44 -34.23 26.56
C MET A 1 65.63 -34.51 25.06
N LEU A 2 66.68 -33.96 24.40
CA LEU A 2 66.94 -34.15 22.96
C LEU A 2 67.23 -35.60 22.51
N THR A 3 67.84 -36.42 23.37
CA THR A 3 68.18 -37.83 23.06
C THR A 3 66.96 -38.74 22.99
N TRP A 4 65.93 -38.46 23.81
CA TRP A 4 64.65 -39.19 23.80
C TRP A 4 63.85 -38.93 22.52
N ILE A 5 63.84 -37.67 22.06
CA ILE A 5 63.22 -37.23 20.79
C ILE A 5 63.91 -37.90 19.60
N ARG A 6 65.25 -38.02 19.61
CA ARG A 6 65.98 -38.74 18.55
C ARG A 6 65.65 -40.23 18.53
N LYS A 7 65.52 -40.89 19.69
CA LYS A 7 65.17 -42.32 19.78
C LYS A 7 63.77 -42.62 19.23
N HIS A 8 62.79 -41.75 19.49
CA HIS A 8 61.39 -41.93 19.05
C HIS A 8 61.04 -41.12 17.79
N LYS A 9 62.04 -40.60 17.05
CA LYS A 9 61.84 -39.75 15.87
C LYS A 9 60.92 -40.37 14.82
N ARG A 10 60.99 -41.70 14.62
CA ARG A 10 60.12 -42.42 13.67
C ARG A 10 58.66 -42.40 14.12
N ILE A 11 58.39 -42.67 15.40
CA ILE A 11 57.03 -42.66 15.97
C ILE A 11 56.43 -41.25 15.88
N LEU A 12 57.21 -40.22 16.17
CA LEU A 12 56.79 -38.83 16.01
C LEU A 12 56.53 -38.44 14.54
N LEU A 13 57.34 -38.94 13.60
CA LEU A 13 57.14 -38.74 12.16
C LEU A 13 55.85 -39.39 11.67
N TYR A 14 55.59 -40.66 12.02
CA TYR A 14 54.36 -41.34 11.65
C TYR A 14 53.13 -40.73 12.32
N GLY A 15 53.23 -40.32 13.58
CA GLY A 15 52.15 -39.63 14.30
C GLY A 15 51.82 -38.27 13.68
N SER A 16 52.84 -37.47 13.35
CA SER A 16 52.65 -36.18 12.67
C SER A 16 52.06 -36.35 11.27
N SER A 17 52.54 -37.36 10.52
CA SER A 17 51.99 -37.71 9.20
C SER A 17 50.52 -38.11 9.27
N LEU A 18 50.14 -38.95 10.26
CA LEU A 18 48.75 -39.35 10.46
C LEU A 18 47.86 -38.17 10.89
N ALA A 19 48.34 -37.31 11.78
CA ALA A 19 47.63 -36.10 12.18
C ALA A 19 47.43 -35.14 11.00
N LEU A 20 48.45 -34.95 10.16
CA LEU A 20 48.37 -34.16 8.95
C LEU A 20 47.36 -34.76 7.97
N LEU A 21 47.37 -36.07 7.77
CA LEU A 21 46.44 -36.78 6.90
C LEU A 21 44.99 -36.60 7.36
N LEU A 22 44.72 -36.80 8.66
CA LEU A 22 43.39 -36.62 9.24
C LEU A 22 42.92 -35.16 9.15
N PHE A 23 43.82 -34.21 9.40
CA PHE A 23 43.53 -32.79 9.24
C PHE A 23 43.17 -32.46 7.80
N LEU A 24 43.94 -32.96 6.83
CA LEU A 24 43.68 -32.74 5.41
C LEU A 24 42.35 -33.36 4.97
N LEU A 25 42.03 -34.56 5.47
CA LEU A 25 40.78 -35.25 5.18
C LEU A 25 39.59 -34.46 5.73
N ARG A 26 39.67 -34.01 6.99
CA ARG A 26 38.63 -33.17 7.62
C ARG A 26 38.47 -31.83 6.92
N TRP A 27 39.58 -31.22 6.48
CA TRP A 27 39.55 -30.00 5.70
C TRP A 27 38.84 -30.20 4.36
N LEU A 28 39.12 -31.32 3.69
CA LEU A 28 38.51 -31.64 2.40
C LEU A 28 37.02 -31.98 2.55
N GLU A 29 36.63 -32.73 3.58
CA GLU A 29 35.23 -32.98 3.94
C GLU A 29 34.49 -31.67 4.19
N PHE A 30 35.07 -30.77 4.99
CA PHE A 30 34.47 -29.46 5.26
C PHE A 30 34.29 -28.66 3.97
N ARG A 31 35.33 -28.62 3.11
CA ARG A 31 35.27 -27.92 1.83
C ARG A 31 34.19 -28.52 0.90
N PHE A 32 34.10 -29.85 0.82
CA PHE A 32 33.14 -30.55 -0.03
C PHE A 32 31.71 -30.40 0.50
N LEU A 33 31.51 -30.46 1.82
CA LEU A 33 30.22 -30.29 2.48
C LEU A 33 29.69 -28.85 2.30
N VAL A 34 30.56 -27.85 2.38
CA VAL A 34 30.21 -26.46 2.09
C VAL A 34 29.88 -26.27 0.60
N LEU A 35 30.61 -26.92 -0.32
CA LEU A 35 30.32 -26.85 -1.77
C LEU A 35 29.01 -27.56 -2.15
N SER A 36 28.68 -28.70 -1.53
CA SER A 36 27.45 -29.44 -1.82
C SER A 36 26.21 -28.75 -1.23
N HIS A 37 26.30 -28.18 -0.03
CA HIS A 37 25.21 -27.44 0.61
C HIS A 37 25.14 -25.96 0.20
N ALA A 38 26.08 -25.47 -0.63
CA ALA A 38 26.08 -24.08 -1.08
C ALA A 38 24.74 -23.71 -1.73
N ILE A 39 24.18 -24.61 -2.55
CA ILE A 39 22.89 -24.39 -3.23
C ILE A 39 21.77 -24.21 -2.22
N ASP A 40 21.67 -25.09 -1.21
CA ASP A 40 20.63 -25.01 -0.18
C ASP A 40 20.77 -23.73 0.67
N ILE A 41 22.00 -23.32 0.97
CA ILE A 41 22.30 -22.09 1.69
C ILE A 41 21.91 -20.86 0.85
N TYR A 42 22.21 -20.84 -0.45
CA TYR A 42 21.82 -19.77 -1.36
C TYR A 42 20.29 -19.66 -1.49
N VAL A 43 19.61 -20.78 -1.67
CA VAL A 43 18.13 -20.82 -1.75
C VAL A 43 17.52 -20.31 -0.44
N GLY A 44 18.03 -20.72 0.71
CA GLY A 44 17.61 -20.22 2.02
C GLY A 44 17.82 -18.71 2.18
N ALA A 45 18.97 -18.19 1.75
CA ALA A 45 19.27 -16.76 1.80
C ALA A 45 18.33 -15.94 0.89
N ILE A 46 18.06 -16.42 -0.33
CA ILE A 46 17.12 -15.80 -1.26
C ILE A 46 15.71 -15.81 -0.65
N ALA A 47 15.26 -16.93 -0.09
CA ALA A 47 13.95 -17.04 0.56
C ALA A 47 13.80 -16.02 1.69
N LEU A 48 14.79 -15.91 2.59
CA LEU A 48 14.79 -14.90 3.65
C LEU A 48 14.72 -13.47 3.12
N MET A 49 15.47 -13.17 2.05
CA MET A 49 15.47 -11.86 1.43
C MET A 49 14.08 -11.50 0.88
N PHE A 50 13.43 -12.43 0.18
CA PHE A 50 12.09 -12.23 -0.36
C PHE A 50 11.02 -12.15 0.73
N THR A 51 11.09 -12.97 1.79
CA THR A 51 10.19 -12.89 2.94
C THR A 51 10.29 -11.53 3.62
N ALA A 52 11.51 -11.04 3.88
CA ALA A 52 11.72 -9.72 4.47
C ALA A 52 11.20 -8.60 3.57
N LEU A 53 11.46 -8.68 2.26
CA LEU A 53 11.02 -7.69 1.28
C LEU A 53 9.48 -7.67 1.15
N GLY A 54 8.83 -8.84 1.15
CA GLY A 54 7.36 -8.94 1.14
C GLY A 54 6.71 -8.33 2.38
N ILE A 55 7.25 -8.64 3.57
CA ILE A 55 6.80 -8.05 4.85
C ILE A 55 6.99 -6.52 4.82
N TRP A 56 8.14 -6.05 4.36
CA TRP A 56 8.39 -4.62 4.25
C TRP A 56 7.45 -3.93 3.24
N LEU A 57 7.22 -4.56 2.09
CA LEU A 57 6.38 -4.02 1.04
C LEU A 57 4.92 -3.92 1.50
N THR A 58 4.38 -4.96 2.15
CA THR A 58 3.00 -4.92 2.67
C THR A 58 2.83 -3.86 3.76
N LEU A 59 3.80 -3.72 4.68
CA LEU A 59 3.78 -2.67 5.69
C LEU A 59 3.90 -1.26 5.07
N LYS A 60 4.63 -1.11 3.97
CA LYS A 60 4.83 0.17 3.29
C LYS A 60 3.61 0.59 2.45
N LEU A 61 2.95 -0.35 1.78
CA LEU A 61 1.76 -0.07 0.96
C LEU A 61 0.49 0.09 1.80
N THR A 62 0.40 -0.58 2.95
CA THR A 62 -0.80 -0.55 3.80
C THR A 62 -0.84 0.65 4.74
N ARG A 63 0.03 1.66 4.60
CA ARG A 63 -0.16 2.94 5.32
C ARG A 63 -1.39 3.64 4.71
N PRO A 64 -2.59 3.54 5.31
CA PRO A 64 -3.72 4.22 4.76
C PRO A 64 -3.50 5.69 5.11
N LYS A 65 -3.12 6.51 4.13
CA LYS A 65 -3.37 7.95 4.18
C LYS A 65 -4.88 8.18 4.07
N THR A 66 -5.66 7.58 4.95
CA THR A 66 -7.02 8.03 5.24
C THR A 66 -6.85 8.87 6.47
N HIS A 67 -6.70 10.17 6.23
CA HIS A 67 -6.91 11.18 7.25
C HIS A 67 -8.34 10.96 7.76
N THR A 68 -8.50 10.11 8.77
CA THR A 68 -9.66 10.07 9.64
C THR A 68 -9.60 11.38 10.39
N VAL A 69 -10.09 12.43 9.74
CA VAL A 69 -10.61 13.57 10.47
C VAL A 69 -11.74 12.99 11.29
N ILE A 70 -11.45 12.73 12.56
CA ILE A 70 -12.44 12.66 13.62
C ILE A 70 -13.03 14.06 13.64
N VAL A 71 -13.97 14.34 12.72
CA VAL A 71 -14.91 15.43 12.91
C VAL A 71 -15.79 14.91 14.01
N GLU A 72 -15.51 15.40 15.21
CA GLU A 72 -16.38 15.33 16.37
C GLU A 72 -17.81 15.52 15.85
N LYS A 73 -18.57 14.42 15.87
CA LYS A 73 -19.94 14.41 15.40
C LYS A 73 -20.75 15.19 16.41
N GLU A 74 -20.77 16.51 16.28
CA GLU A 74 -21.91 17.25 16.77
C GLU A 74 -23.10 16.80 15.93
N VAL A 75 -23.88 15.91 16.54
CA VAL A 75 -25.19 15.50 16.05
C VAL A 75 -26.06 16.75 16.08
N TYR A 76 -26.01 17.53 15.00
CA TYR A 76 -26.99 18.58 14.77
C TYR A 76 -28.32 17.87 14.51
N LEU A 77 -29.18 17.87 15.53
CA LEU A 77 -30.60 17.57 15.37
C LEU A 77 -31.12 18.44 14.23
N PRO A 78 -31.90 17.89 13.27
CA PRO A 78 -32.48 18.69 12.21
C PRO A 78 -33.46 19.68 12.84
N ALA A 79 -33.03 20.92 13.05
CA ALA A 79 -33.93 22.03 13.23
C ALA A 79 -34.51 22.34 11.84
N GLU A 80 -35.71 21.80 11.65
CA GLU A 80 -36.77 22.29 10.78
C GLU A 80 -36.47 22.45 9.29
N THR A 81 -37.18 21.61 8.54
CA THR A 81 -37.50 21.72 7.14
C THR A 81 -37.98 23.13 6.76
N SER A 82 -37.07 23.96 6.24
CA SER A 82 -37.42 24.97 5.25
C SER A 82 -36.72 24.60 3.95
N SER A 83 -37.50 24.07 3.01
CA SER A 83 -37.12 23.61 1.67
C SER A 83 -36.67 24.75 0.75
N GLU A 84 -35.74 25.59 1.20
CA GLU A 84 -35.12 26.63 0.38
C GLU A 84 -33.70 26.17 0.06
N ILE A 85 -33.48 25.75 -1.18
CA ILE A 85 -32.13 25.50 -1.70
C ILE A 85 -31.31 26.77 -1.45
N ASN A 86 -30.16 26.66 -0.77
CA ASN A 86 -29.33 27.80 -0.41
C ASN A 86 -28.70 28.44 -1.65
N GLN A 87 -29.47 29.32 -2.31
CA GLN A 87 -29.09 30.00 -3.55
C GLN A 87 -27.80 30.82 -3.38
N SER A 88 -27.58 31.36 -2.17
CA SER A 88 -26.37 32.11 -1.82
C SER A 88 -25.09 31.26 -1.85
N GLU A 89 -25.17 29.98 -1.48
CA GLU A 89 -24.03 29.04 -1.54
C GLU A 89 -23.77 28.57 -2.97
N ILE A 90 -24.82 28.41 -3.77
CA ILE A 90 -24.70 28.10 -5.22
C ILE A 90 -23.95 29.22 -5.94
N GLU A 91 -24.28 30.47 -5.65
CA GLU A 91 -23.64 31.65 -6.24
C GLU A 91 -22.17 31.78 -5.81
N LYS A 92 -21.85 31.56 -4.53
CA LYS A 92 -20.45 31.55 -4.05
C LYS A 92 -19.58 30.52 -4.75
N LEU A 93 -20.12 29.33 -4.99
CA LEU A 93 -19.41 28.23 -5.65
C LEU A 93 -19.45 28.32 -7.19
N ALA A 94 -20.20 29.28 -7.74
CA ALA A 94 -20.43 29.45 -9.17
C ALA A 94 -20.81 28.14 -9.89
N LEU A 95 -21.66 27.33 -9.25
CA LEU A 95 -22.15 26.08 -9.84
C LEU A 95 -23.16 26.38 -10.95
N SER A 96 -22.92 25.82 -12.13
CA SER A 96 -23.85 25.92 -13.24
C SER A 96 -25.09 25.05 -13.00
N ARG A 97 -26.20 25.38 -13.66
CA ARG A 97 -27.43 24.57 -13.61
C ARG A 97 -27.17 23.11 -13.98
N ARG A 98 -26.33 22.88 -15.00
CA ARG A 98 -26.00 21.53 -15.47
C ARG A 98 -25.16 20.73 -14.47
N GLU A 99 -24.24 21.40 -13.78
CA GLU A 99 -23.48 20.79 -12.69
C GLU A 99 -24.37 20.43 -11.50
N LEU A 100 -25.36 21.28 -11.18
CA LEU A 100 -26.37 21.02 -10.16
C LEU A 100 -27.24 19.80 -10.49
N GLU A 101 -27.69 19.65 -11.73
CA GLU A 101 -28.44 18.47 -12.18
C GLU A 101 -27.60 17.20 -12.05
N VAL A 102 -26.37 17.23 -12.54
CA VAL A 102 -25.43 16.11 -12.43
C VAL A 102 -25.20 15.74 -10.96
N LEU A 103 -24.97 16.73 -10.10
CA LEU A 103 -24.75 16.55 -8.66
C LEU A 103 -25.99 15.96 -7.94
N ASN A 104 -27.20 16.36 -8.30
CA ASN A 104 -28.44 15.78 -7.77
C ASN A 104 -28.59 14.31 -8.16
N LEU A 105 -28.37 13.98 -9.43
CA LEU A 105 -28.39 12.57 -9.88
C LEU A 105 -27.26 11.76 -9.22
N MET A 106 -26.12 12.40 -8.94
CA MET A 106 -25.06 11.75 -8.17
C MET A 106 -25.51 11.38 -6.76
N ALA A 107 -26.27 12.25 -6.09
CA ALA A 107 -26.81 12.03 -4.75
C ALA A 107 -27.89 10.93 -4.71
N GLN A 108 -28.62 10.75 -5.82
CA GLN A 108 -29.55 9.62 -6.01
C GLN A 108 -28.84 8.28 -6.24
N GLY A 109 -27.51 8.26 -6.35
CA GLY A 109 -26.73 7.04 -6.53
C GLY A 109 -26.53 6.61 -7.99
N MET A 110 -26.97 7.40 -8.98
CA MET A 110 -26.85 7.05 -10.39
C MET A 110 -25.40 7.03 -10.87
N SER A 111 -24.99 6.00 -11.59
CA SER A 111 -23.67 5.93 -12.23
C SER A 111 -23.51 7.02 -13.30
N ASN A 112 -22.28 7.38 -13.63
CA ASN A 112 -22.04 8.41 -14.66
C ASN A 112 -22.63 8.02 -16.04
N LYS A 113 -22.83 6.72 -16.29
CA LYS A 113 -23.49 6.23 -17.50
C LYS A 113 -25.00 6.50 -17.44
N GLU A 114 -25.66 6.14 -16.35
CA GLU A 114 -27.09 6.42 -16.15
C GLU A 114 -27.39 7.92 -16.16
N ILE A 115 -26.50 8.73 -15.57
CA ILE A 115 -26.59 10.19 -15.64
C ILE A 115 -26.46 10.68 -17.09
N ALA A 116 -25.52 10.13 -17.85
CA ALA A 116 -25.32 10.51 -19.24
C ALA A 116 -26.57 10.19 -20.09
N ASP A 117 -27.13 9.00 -19.89
CA ASP A 117 -28.34 8.53 -20.56
C ASP A 117 -29.56 9.39 -20.17
N GLY A 118 -29.76 9.66 -18.86
CA GLY A 118 -30.89 10.45 -18.37
C GLY A 118 -30.82 11.93 -18.73
N LEU A 119 -29.61 12.47 -18.91
CA LEU A 119 -29.38 13.86 -19.31
C LEU A 119 -29.19 14.02 -20.84
N PHE A 120 -29.24 12.94 -21.62
CA PHE A 120 -29.00 12.93 -23.07
C PHE A 120 -27.65 13.55 -23.47
N VAL A 121 -26.59 13.23 -22.74
CA VAL A 121 -25.21 13.71 -23.01
C VAL A 121 -24.23 12.55 -23.06
N SER A 122 -23.01 12.80 -23.54
CA SER A 122 -21.97 11.76 -23.53
C SER A 122 -21.46 11.47 -22.11
N LEU A 123 -20.99 10.25 -21.88
CA LEU A 123 -20.30 9.89 -20.62
C LEU A 123 -19.11 10.81 -20.32
N ASN A 124 -18.39 11.26 -21.36
CA ASN A 124 -17.27 12.18 -21.19
C ASN A 124 -17.73 13.54 -20.66
N THR A 125 -18.86 14.05 -21.17
CA THR A 125 -19.48 15.30 -20.69
C THR A 125 -19.81 15.22 -19.20
N VAL A 126 -20.40 14.11 -18.73
CA VAL A 126 -20.68 13.90 -17.30
C VAL A 126 -19.40 13.85 -16.47
N LYS A 127 -18.33 13.20 -16.98
CA LYS A 127 -17.03 13.20 -16.30
C LYS A 127 -16.44 14.60 -16.18
N THR A 128 -16.53 15.41 -17.23
CA THR A 128 -16.10 16.81 -17.18
C THR A 128 -16.88 17.62 -16.16
N HIS A 129 -18.22 17.54 -16.17
CA HIS A 129 -19.04 18.19 -15.14
C HIS A 129 -18.69 17.71 -13.74
N SER A 130 -18.48 16.40 -13.55
CA SER A 130 -18.06 15.83 -12.25
C SER A 130 -16.72 16.40 -11.77
N SER A 131 -15.74 16.54 -12.67
CA SER A 131 -14.44 17.12 -12.36
C SER A 131 -14.56 18.57 -11.91
N ASN A 132 -15.33 19.37 -12.65
CA ASN A 132 -15.55 20.78 -12.33
C ASN A 132 -16.29 20.94 -10.99
N ILE A 133 -17.28 20.08 -10.71
CA ILE A 133 -17.98 20.05 -9.42
C ILE A 133 -16.98 19.76 -8.30
N PHE A 134 -16.10 18.78 -8.47
CA PHE A 134 -15.11 18.42 -7.45
C PHE A 134 -14.11 19.53 -7.19
N GLU A 135 -13.69 20.24 -8.23
CA GLU A 135 -12.82 21.40 -8.12
C GLU A 135 -13.52 22.56 -7.38
N LYS A 136 -14.75 22.91 -7.79
CA LYS A 136 -15.54 23.97 -7.16
C LYS A 136 -15.87 23.66 -5.70
N LEU A 137 -16.16 22.41 -5.38
CA LEU A 137 -16.43 21.96 -4.02
C LEU A 137 -15.15 21.65 -3.22
N ASP A 138 -13.95 21.78 -3.79
CA ASP A 138 -12.68 21.40 -3.16
C ASP A 138 -12.72 20.00 -2.50
N VAL A 139 -13.09 19.00 -3.30
CA VAL A 139 -13.18 17.59 -2.90
C VAL A 139 -12.52 16.70 -3.93
N LYS A 140 -12.16 15.47 -3.55
CA LYS A 140 -11.49 14.52 -4.45
C LYS A 140 -12.36 13.33 -4.82
N ARG A 141 -13.46 13.12 -4.10
CA ARG A 141 -14.29 11.92 -4.23
C ARG A 141 -15.75 12.30 -4.39
N ARG A 142 -16.46 11.50 -5.18
CA ARG A 142 -17.91 11.63 -5.40
C ARG A 142 -18.71 11.67 -4.09
N THR A 143 -18.42 10.76 -3.16
CA THR A 143 -19.13 10.72 -1.87
C THR A 143 -18.92 12.01 -1.07
N GLN A 144 -17.70 12.56 -1.08
CA GLN A 144 -17.40 13.84 -0.42
C GLN A 144 -18.14 15.00 -1.08
N ALA A 145 -18.27 15.00 -2.40
CA ALA A 145 -19.05 16.00 -3.12
C ALA A 145 -20.51 15.96 -2.68
N VAL A 146 -21.14 14.78 -2.68
CA VAL A 146 -22.53 14.61 -2.25
C VAL A 146 -22.74 15.04 -0.79
N GLU A 147 -21.86 14.61 0.11
CA GLU A 147 -21.94 14.96 1.53
C GLU A 147 -21.77 16.47 1.77
N LYS A 148 -20.76 17.09 1.14
CA LYS A 148 -20.51 18.53 1.26
C LYS A 148 -21.68 19.33 0.68
N SER A 149 -22.24 18.91 -0.45
CA SER A 149 -23.39 19.59 -1.06
C SER A 149 -24.67 19.47 -0.25
N LYS A 150 -24.92 18.31 0.42
CA LYS A 150 -26.02 18.17 1.38
C LYS A 150 -25.82 19.08 2.59
N ARG A 151 -24.60 19.13 3.15
CA ARG A 151 -24.26 20.01 4.28
C ARG A 151 -24.45 21.49 3.95
N LEU A 152 -24.16 21.89 2.72
CA LEU A 152 -24.37 23.26 2.24
C LEU A 152 -25.83 23.55 1.86
N GLY A 153 -26.72 22.57 1.87
CA GLY A 153 -28.13 22.73 1.46
C GLY A 153 -28.29 23.06 -0.03
N ILE A 154 -27.35 22.63 -0.88
CA ILE A 154 -27.38 22.86 -2.32
C ILE A 154 -28.19 21.77 -3.04
N ILE A 155 -28.24 20.57 -2.45
CA ILE A 155 -28.98 19.41 -2.93
C ILE A 155 -29.66 18.71 -1.75
N VAL A 156 -30.72 17.94 -2.05
CA VAL A 156 -31.55 17.22 -1.07
C VAL A 156 -31.01 15.82 -0.78
#